data_AF-A0A8T0MMS4-F1
#
_entry.id   AF-A0A8T0MMS4-F1
#
_cell.length_a   1.000
_cell.length_b   1.000
_cell.length_c   1.000
_cell.angle_alpha   90.00
_cell.angle_beta   90.00
_cell.angle_gamma   90.00
#
_symmetry.space_group_name_H-M   'P 1'
#
loop_
_entity.id
_entity.type
_entity.pdbx_description
1 polymer ?
#
loop_
_entity_poly.entity_id
_entity_poly.type
_entity_poly.pdbx_seq_one_letter_code
_entity_poly.pdbx_strand_id
1 'polypeptide(L)'
;MVNRRKNLSHNEKQEIYEALLHRSMNGKLKRRTTTIVANLFNANRCYVQSIWRTAKECLVAGVLVNVTCKRKKTYGRKKVAVELATIATLPLDKRTTFRALAHELGVKRSTLHRWFKEGKIRQHCNTLKPYLRDDNKKARLQHCVAMLDVGTLWFIDMKNIIHTDEKWFNTTNKAKKFYMLPKEHDPLRTIHNKNSIPKRMLLCAVTTPRYDEEGTCYFDGKLGIWPFVRQV
;
A
#
# COMPACT_ATOMS: atom_id res chain seq x y z
N MET A 1 -5.56 43.72 -18.78
CA MET A 1 -6.16 42.38 -18.58
C MET A 1 -5.31 41.34 -19.27
N VAL A 2 -4.63 40.46 -18.51
CA VAL A 2 -3.81 39.39 -19.10
C VAL A 2 -4.76 38.39 -19.76
N ASN A 3 -4.76 38.34 -21.09
CA ASN A 3 -5.59 37.45 -21.89
C ASN A 3 -5.13 36.00 -21.65
N ARG A 4 -5.60 35.38 -20.56
CA ARG A 4 -5.27 33.99 -20.20
C ARG A 4 -5.72 33.11 -21.35
N ARG A 5 -4.78 32.37 -21.95
CA ARG A 5 -5.07 31.40 -23.03
C ARG A 5 -6.09 30.38 -22.50
N LYS A 6 -7.31 30.38 -23.05
CA LYS A 6 -8.31 29.33 -22.78
C LYS A 6 -7.72 27.98 -23.16
N ASN A 7 -7.63 27.05 -22.21
CA ASN A 7 -7.19 25.68 -22.47
C ASN A 7 -8.38 24.90 -23.02
N LEU A 8 -8.51 24.83 -24.35
CA LEU A 8 -9.59 24.08 -25.02
C LEU A 8 -9.43 22.57 -24.81
N SER A 9 -10.55 21.91 -24.49
CA SER A 9 -10.69 20.45 -24.39
C SER A 9 -10.45 19.77 -25.74
N HIS A 10 -10.30 18.44 -25.75
CA HIS A 10 -10.15 17.70 -26.99
C HIS A 10 -11.39 17.81 -27.88
N ASN A 11 -12.59 17.72 -27.30
CA ASN A 11 -13.85 17.80 -28.03
C ASN A 11 -14.05 19.19 -28.64
N GLU A 12 -13.83 20.26 -27.86
CA GLU A 12 -13.90 21.65 -28.37
C GLU A 12 -12.95 21.88 -29.56
N LYS A 13 -11.78 21.23 -29.57
CA LYS A 13 -10.85 21.32 -30.72
C LYS A 13 -11.32 20.55 -31.94
N GLN A 14 -11.98 19.42 -31.72
CA GLN A 14 -12.56 18.61 -32.78
C GLN A 14 -13.70 19.38 -33.45
N GLU A 15 -14.59 19.99 -32.66
CA GLU A 15 -15.66 20.86 -33.13
C GLU A 15 -15.13 22.09 -33.91
N ILE A 16 -14.04 22.71 -33.43
CA ILE A 16 -13.36 23.79 -34.17
C ILE A 16 -12.84 23.29 -35.53
N TYR A 17 -12.27 22.09 -35.57
CA TYR A 17 -11.79 21.49 -36.82
C TYR A 17 -12.94 21.18 -37.79
N GLU A 18 -14.02 20.57 -37.32
CA GLU A 18 -15.23 20.30 -38.12
C GLU A 18 -15.85 21.59 -38.65
N ALA A 19 -15.96 22.64 -37.81
CA ALA A 19 -16.46 23.95 -38.20
C ALA A 19 -15.60 24.64 -39.27
N LEU A 20 -14.28 24.41 -39.27
CA LEU A 20 -13.37 24.87 -40.32
C LEU A 20 -13.50 24.02 -41.59
N LEU A 21 -13.68 22.70 -41.44
CA LEU A 21 -13.84 21.77 -42.56
C LEU A 21 -15.11 22.08 -43.36
N HIS A 22 -16.25 22.28 -42.69
CA HIS A 22 -17.51 22.69 -43.33
C HIS A 22 -17.42 24.02 -44.08
N ARG A 23 -16.50 24.91 -43.70
CA ARG A 23 -16.31 26.24 -44.31
C ARG A 23 -15.12 26.31 -45.27
N SER A 24 -14.45 25.18 -45.50
CA SER A 24 -13.33 25.03 -46.41
C SER A 24 -13.84 24.62 -47.79
N MET A 25 -13.34 25.25 -48.85
CA MET A 25 -13.60 24.82 -50.23
C MET A 25 -12.29 24.30 -50.81
N ASN A 26 -12.27 23.07 -51.32
CA ASN A 26 -11.09 22.41 -51.89
C ASN A 26 -9.85 22.46 -50.97
N GLY A 27 -10.04 22.24 -49.67
CA GLY A 27 -8.96 22.25 -48.67
C GLY A 27 -8.35 23.64 -48.38
N LYS A 28 -8.99 24.73 -48.84
CA LYS A 28 -8.58 26.12 -48.60
C LYS A 28 -9.65 26.88 -47.79
N LEU A 29 -9.20 27.59 -46.76
CA LEU A 29 -10.04 28.46 -45.94
C LEU A 29 -10.09 29.87 -46.54
N LYS A 30 -11.27 30.50 -46.57
CA LYS A 30 -11.41 31.91 -46.94
C LYS A 30 -10.80 32.82 -45.85
N ARG A 31 -10.36 34.02 -46.24
CA ARG A 31 -9.60 34.96 -45.38
C ARG A 31 -10.26 35.25 -44.03
N ARG A 32 -11.60 35.41 -44.01
CA ARG A 32 -12.36 35.74 -42.79
C ARG A 32 -12.82 34.52 -41.98
N THR A 33 -12.74 33.31 -42.53
CA THR A 33 -13.27 32.08 -41.91
C THR A 33 -12.63 31.80 -40.54
N THR A 34 -11.32 31.97 -40.42
CA THR A 34 -10.61 31.73 -39.15
C THR A 34 -11.00 32.72 -38.06
N THR A 35 -11.30 33.97 -38.41
CA THR A 35 -11.79 34.99 -37.47
C THR A 35 -13.22 34.67 -37.00
N ILE A 36 -14.09 34.23 -37.91
CA ILE A 36 -15.47 33.84 -37.59
C ILE A 36 -15.48 32.66 -36.61
N VAL A 37 -14.71 31.60 -36.90
CA VAL A 37 -14.61 30.43 -36.01
C VAL A 37 -13.95 30.79 -34.69
N ALA A 38 -12.92 31.66 -34.69
CA ALA A 38 -12.31 32.15 -33.46
C ALA A 38 -13.31 32.88 -32.55
N ASN A 39 -14.17 33.71 -33.12
CA ASN A 39 -15.22 34.41 -32.35
C ASN A 39 -16.30 33.44 -31.86
N LEU A 40 -16.72 32.48 -32.68
CA LEU A 40 -17.75 31.48 -32.33
C LEU A 40 -17.35 30.65 -31.10
N PHE A 41 -16.09 30.24 -31.02
CA PHE A 41 -15.58 29.40 -29.92
C PHE A 41 -14.87 30.21 -28.81
N ASN A 42 -14.91 31.54 -28.87
CA ASN A 42 -14.17 32.46 -27.99
C ASN A 42 -12.69 32.03 -27.80
N ALA A 43 -12.04 31.73 -28.92
CA ALA A 43 -10.68 31.19 -28.98
C ALA A 43 -9.75 32.16 -29.71
N ASN A 44 -8.46 32.15 -29.35
CA ASN A 44 -7.48 32.98 -30.05
C ASN A 44 -7.33 32.52 -31.52
N ARG A 45 -7.40 33.46 -32.48
CA ARG A 45 -7.24 33.18 -33.92
C ARG A 45 -5.97 32.39 -34.25
N CYS A 46 -4.85 32.69 -33.58
CA CYS A 46 -3.59 31.97 -33.78
C CYS A 46 -3.71 30.49 -33.36
N TYR A 47 -4.53 30.20 -32.35
CA TYR A 47 -4.77 28.84 -31.88
C TYR A 47 -5.63 28.05 -32.86
N VAL A 48 -6.68 28.66 -33.41
CA VAL A 48 -7.54 28.08 -34.46
C VAL A 48 -6.73 27.79 -35.73
N GLN A 49 -5.84 28.70 -36.13
CA GLN A 49 -4.91 28.48 -37.25
C GLN A 49 -3.94 27.32 -36.98
N SER A 50 -3.43 27.21 -35.74
CA SER A 50 -2.56 26.11 -35.35
C SER A 50 -3.27 24.74 -35.41
N ILE A 51 -4.56 24.68 -35.05
CA ILE A 51 -5.39 23.48 -35.18
C ILE A 51 -5.49 23.07 -36.65
N TRP A 52 -5.84 24.00 -37.54
CA TRP A 52 -5.93 23.74 -38.97
C TRP A 52 -4.62 23.25 -39.59
N ARG A 53 -3.49 23.87 -39.21
CA ARG A 53 -2.16 23.44 -39.66
C ARG A 53 -1.85 22.00 -39.22
N THR A 54 -2.13 21.68 -37.95
CA THR A 54 -1.91 20.32 -37.41
C THR A 54 -2.77 19.29 -38.17
N ALA A 55 -4.02 19.64 -38.50
CA ALA A 55 -4.88 18.77 -39.30
C ALA A 55 -4.37 18.54 -40.73
N LYS A 56 -3.81 19.58 -41.38
CA LYS A 56 -3.15 19.42 -42.69
C LYS A 56 -1.90 18.54 -42.62
N GLU A 57 -1.08 18.68 -41.59
CA GLU A 57 0.09 17.83 -41.36
C GLU A 57 -0.33 16.35 -41.21
N CYS A 58 -1.41 16.06 -40.48
CA CYS A 58 -1.96 14.70 -40.38
C CYS A 58 -2.44 14.16 -41.74
N LEU A 59 -3.13 15.00 -42.53
CA LEU A 59 -3.62 14.61 -43.85
C LEU A 59 -2.48 14.29 -44.82
N VAL A 60 -1.42 15.10 -44.82
CA VAL A 60 -0.21 14.86 -45.63
C VAL A 60 0.50 13.58 -45.19
N ALA A 61 0.51 13.28 -43.88
CA ALA A 61 1.07 12.06 -43.35
C ALA A 61 0.19 10.81 -43.57
N GLY A 62 -1.02 10.94 -44.14
CA GLY A 62 -1.96 9.84 -44.34
C GLY A 62 -2.55 9.26 -43.04
N VAL A 63 -2.46 9.99 -41.93
CA VAL A 63 -2.96 9.57 -40.62
C VAL A 63 -4.28 10.26 -40.32
N LEU A 64 -5.19 9.57 -39.62
CA LEU A 64 -6.43 10.15 -39.11
C LEU A 64 -6.14 11.46 -38.34
N VAL A 65 -6.91 12.51 -38.64
CA VAL A 65 -6.71 13.85 -38.07
C VAL A 65 -6.82 13.79 -36.54
N ASN A 66 -5.69 14.04 -35.88
CA ASN A 66 -5.59 14.00 -34.42
C ASN A 66 -5.28 15.39 -33.87
N VAL A 67 -6.31 16.06 -33.32
CA VAL A 67 -6.20 17.41 -32.73
C VAL A 67 -5.96 17.38 -31.22
N THR A 68 -5.51 16.24 -30.67
CA THR A 68 -5.30 16.11 -29.22
C THR A 68 -4.22 17.06 -28.68
N CYS A 69 -4.35 17.44 -27.41
CA CYS A 69 -3.32 18.21 -26.70
C CYS A 69 -2.01 17.42 -26.59
N LYS A 70 -1.00 17.74 -27.41
CA LYS A 70 0.37 17.18 -27.29
C LYS A 70 1.01 17.41 -25.90
N ARG A 71 0.50 18.38 -25.12
CA ARG A 71 0.95 18.67 -23.75
C ARG A 71 0.78 17.51 -22.76
N LYS A 72 -0.16 16.57 -22.99
CA LYS A 72 -0.44 15.47 -22.04
C LYS A 72 0.78 14.56 -21.81
N LYS A 73 1.71 14.45 -22.77
CA LYS A 73 2.90 13.59 -22.66
C LYS A 73 4.14 14.29 -22.09
N THR A 74 4.18 15.62 -22.08
CA THR A 74 5.41 16.39 -21.78
C THR A 74 5.37 17.12 -20.44
N TYR A 75 4.27 17.00 -19.69
CA TYR A 75 4.11 17.72 -18.43
C TYR A 75 4.66 16.91 -17.25
N GLY A 76 5.36 17.60 -16.35
CA GLY A 76 5.87 17.05 -15.11
C GLY A 76 7.36 16.72 -15.14
N ARG A 77 7.91 16.49 -13.94
CA ARG A 77 9.32 16.14 -13.73
C ARG A 77 9.59 14.74 -14.28
N LYS A 78 10.55 14.62 -15.20
CA LYS A 78 11.06 13.31 -15.65
C LYS A 78 11.60 12.53 -14.45
N LYS A 79 11.16 11.28 -14.29
CA LYS A 79 11.64 10.42 -13.21
C LYS A 79 13.09 10.01 -13.51
N VAL A 80 13.96 10.07 -12.50
CA VAL A 80 15.28 9.45 -12.58
C VAL A 80 15.06 7.95 -12.69
N ALA A 81 15.49 7.36 -13.80
CA ALA A 81 15.51 5.92 -13.98
C ALA A 81 16.68 5.37 -13.17
N VAL A 82 16.39 4.96 -11.93
CA VAL A 82 17.32 4.15 -11.16
C VAL A 82 16.86 2.72 -11.30
N GLU A 83 17.75 1.86 -11.77
CA GLU A 83 17.48 0.43 -11.89
C GLU A 83 17.39 -0.18 -10.49
N LEU A 84 16.18 -0.51 -10.05
CA LEU A 84 15.95 -1.16 -8.76
C LEU A 84 16.64 -2.54 -8.66
N ALA A 85 17.07 -3.11 -9.79
CA ALA A 85 17.82 -4.36 -9.85
C ALA A 85 19.16 -4.30 -9.08
N THR A 86 19.80 -3.13 -9.00
CA THR A 86 21.03 -2.96 -8.20
C THR A 86 20.80 -3.16 -6.71
N ILE A 87 19.56 -3.03 -6.20
CA ILE A 87 19.25 -3.36 -4.81
C ILE A 87 19.53 -4.84 -4.56
N ALA A 88 19.25 -5.72 -5.53
CA ALA A 88 19.37 -7.16 -5.38
C ALA A 88 20.83 -7.68 -5.37
N THR A 89 21.80 -6.86 -5.79
CA THR A 89 23.23 -7.23 -5.76
C THR A 89 23.94 -6.84 -4.45
N LEU A 90 23.37 -5.90 -3.68
CA LEU A 90 24.00 -5.40 -2.44
C LEU A 90 23.97 -6.43 -1.29
N PRO A 91 24.96 -6.54 -0.42
CA PRO A 91 24.85 -7.36 0.80
C PRO A 91 23.64 -6.97 1.69
N LEU A 92 23.01 -7.95 2.36
CA LEU A 92 21.76 -7.73 3.14
C LEU A 92 21.94 -6.80 4.34
N ASP A 93 23.12 -6.83 4.97
CA ASP A 93 23.52 -5.93 6.07
C ASP A 93 23.42 -4.45 5.67
N LYS A 94 23.74 -4.13 4.40
CA LYS A 94 23.64 -2.76 3.85
C LYS A 94 22.22 -2.36 3.46
N ARG A 95 21.27 -3.31 3.40
CA ARG A 95 19.85 -3.07 3.05
C ARG A 95 18.93 -2.86 4.27
N THR A 96 19.49 -2.82 5.47
CA THR A 96 18.73 -2.78 6.73
C THR A 96 17.97 -1.47 6.94
N THR A 97 18.60 -0.32 6.67
CA THR A 97 17.99 0.99 6.90
C THR A 97 17.89 1.79 5.61
N PHE A 98 16.86 2.65 5.53
CA PHE A 98 16.72 3.61 4.43
C PHE A 98 17.95 4.51 4.23
N ARG A 99 18.73 4.77 5.30
CA ARG A 99 19.93 5.61 5.22
C ARG A 99 21.09 4.83 4.58
N ALA A 100 21.36 3.61 5.04
CA ALA A 100 22.43 2.77 4.51
C ALA A 100 22.15 2.42 3.03
N LEU A 101 20.94 1.95 2.72
CA LEU A 101 20.59 1.61 1.35
C LEU A 101 20.66 2.81 0.40
N ALA A 102 20.27 4.00 0.88
CA ALA A 102 20.39 5.23 0.08
C ALA A 102 21.85 5.62 -0.19
N HIS A 103 22.73 5.44 0.80
CA HIS A 103 24.17 5.67 0.66
C HIS A 103 24.78 4.74 -0.39
N GLU A 104 24.51 3.44 -0.31
CA GLU A 104 25.03 2.45 -1.26
C GLU A 104 24.53 2.67 -2.69
N LEU A 105 23.26 3.07 -2.85
CA LEU A 105 22.68 3.35 -4.17
C LEU A 105 23.04 4.74 -4.71
N GLY A 106 23.73 5.59 -3.94
CA GLY A 106 24.01 6.98 -4.31
C GLY A 106 22.76 7.84 -4.50
N VAL A 107 21.63 7.49 -3.85
CA VAL A 107 20.36 8.22 -3.98
C VAL A 107 20.01 8.96 -2.70
N LYS A 108 19.19 10.01 -2.82
CA LYS A 108 18.62 10.67 -1.63
C LYS A 108 17.65 9.73 -0.90
N ARG A 109 17.70 9.73 0.43
CA ARG A 109 16.77 8.97 1.30
C ARG A 109 15.29 9.20 0.95
N SER A 110 14.92 10.43 0.58
CA SER A 110 13.54 10.78 0.18
C SER A 110 13.08 10.04 -1.08
N THR A 111 14.00 9.76 -2.01
CA THR A 111 13.71 8.96 -3.22
C THR A 111 13.36 7.52 -2.83
N LEU A 112 14.16 6.93 -1.93
CA LEU A 112 13.93 5.58 -1.43
C LEU A 112 12.59 5.47 -0.68
N HIS A 113 12.27 6.45 0.16
CA HIS A 113 11.00 6.51 0.89
C HIS A 113 9.79 6.65 -0.05
N ARG A 114 9.94 7.40 -1.14
CA ARG A 114 8.92 7.47 -2.20
C ARG A 114 8.74 6.13 -2.90
N TRP A 115 9.81 5.42 -3.24
CA TRP A 115 9.73 4.08 -3.82
C TRP A 115 9.06 3.08 -2.90
N PHE A 116 9.29 3.18 -1.58
CA PHE A 116 8.59 2.39 -0.58
C PHE A 116 7.08 2.69 -0.56
N LYS A 117 6.68 3.97 -0.55
CA LYS A 117 5.25 4.36 -0.64
C LYS A 117 4.60 3.97 -1.98
N GLU A 118 5.35 3.98 -3.07
CA GLU A 118 4.92 3.52 -4.40
C GLU A 118 4.85 1.99 -4.51
N GLY A 119 5.26 1.23 -3.47
CA GLY A 119 5.24 -0.25 -3.46
C GLY A 119 6.36 -0.91 -4.26
N LYS A 120 7.37 -0.17 -4.70
CA LYS A 120 8.51 -0.69 -5.50
C LYS A 120 9.55 -1.43 -4.67
N ILE A 121 9.58 -1.15 -3.36
CA ILE A 121 10.47 -1.80 -2.39
C ILE A 121 9.60 -2.16 -1.20
N ARG A 122 9.79 -3.37 -0.64
CA ARG A 122 9.11 -3.82 0.58
C ARG A 122 10.08 -3.90 1.74
N GLN A 123 9.59 -3.59 2.94
CA GLN A 123 10.31 -3.90 4.18
C GLN A 123 9.91 -5.31 4.62
N HIS A 124 10.88 -6.08 5.07
CA HIS A 124 10.64 -7.37 5.70
C HIS A 124 11.33 -7.37 7.06
N CYS A 125 10.59 -7.74 8.09
CA CYS A 125 11.13 -7.95 9.43
C CYS A 125 11.24 -9.45 9.65
N ASN A 126 12.46 -9.94 9.91
CA ASN A 126 12.69 -11.32 10.31
C ASN A 126 12.87 -11.36 11.82
N THR A 127 11.92 -11.98 12.54
CA THR A 127 12.04 -12.21 13.97
C THR A 127 12.85 -13.47 14.20
N LEU A 128 13.83 -13.41 15.10
CA LEU A 128 14.58 -14.59 15.53
C LEU A 128 13.62 -15.63 16.13
N LYS A 129 13.62 -16.82 15.55
CA LYS A 129 12.90 -17.98 16.07
C LYS A 129 13.90 -18.93 16.73
N PRO A 130 13.50 -19.66 17.78
CA PRO A 130 14.37 -20.68 18.38
C PRO A 130 14.78 -21.71 17.32
N TYR A 131 16.06 -22.09 17.33
CA TYR A 131 16.60 -23.07 16.41
C TYR A 131 16.03 -24.46 16.73
N LEU A 132 15.33 -25.07 15.75
CA LEU A 132 14.73 -26.38 15.90
C LEU A 132 15.74 -27.46 15.53
N ARG A 133 16.34 -28.09 16.56
CA ARG A 133 17.23 -29.25 16.40
C ARG A 133 16.48 -30.42 15.76
N ASP A 134 17.20 -31.34 15.13
CA ASP A 134 16.57 -32.49 14.48
C ASP A 134 15.84 -33.39 15.47
N ASP A 135 16.33 -33.51 16.71
CA ASP A 135 15.62 -34.22 17.79
C ASP A 135 14.28 -33.54 18.12
N ASN A 136 14.27 -32.21 18.17
CA ASN A 136 13.03 -31.45 18.40
C ASN A 136 12.04 -31.64 17.24
N LYS A 137 12.53 -31.77 15.98
CA LYS A 137 11.67 -32.07 14.82
C LYS A 137 11.07 -33.47 14.95
N LYS A 138 11.88 -34.47 15.29
CA LYS A 138 11.43 -35.85 15.50
C LYS A 138 10.39 -35.94 16.61
N ALA A 139 10.65 -35.33 17.77
CA ALA A 139 9.72 -35.31 18.89
C ALA A 139 8.38 -34.65 18.52
N ARG A 140 8.41 -33.53 17.80
CA ARG A 140 7.19 -32.88 17.31
C ARG A 140 6.42 -33.74 16.31
N LEU A 141 7.12 -34.41 15.40
CA LEU A 141 6.49 -35.31 14.44
C LEU A 141 5.86 -36.52 15.14
N GLN A 142 6.58 -37.13 16.08
CA GLN A 142 6.06 -38.23 16.90
C GLN A 142 4.79 -37.82 17.65
N HIS A 143 4.76 -36.60 18.21
CA HIS A 143 3.55 -36.07 18.84
C HIS A 143 2.38 -35.93 17.85
N CYS A 144 2.63 -35.42 16.64
CA CYS A 144 1.59 -35.33 15.61
C CYS A 144 1.06 -36.71 15.20
N VAL A 145 1.95 -37.70 15.02
CA VAL A 145 1.58 -39.08 14.68
C VAL A 145 0.78 -39.72 15.79
N ALA A 146 1.13 -39.48 17.06
CA ALA A 146 0.38 -39.97 18.21
C ALA A 146 -1.03 -39.39 18.32
N MET A 147 -1.30 -38.25 17.68
CA MET A 147 -2.62 -37.61 17.62
C MET A 147 -3.44 -38.07 16.41
N LEU A 148 -2.94 -38.99 15.58
CA LEU A 148 -3.69 -39.58 14.47
C LEU A 148 -4.29 -40.91 14.90
N ASP A 149 -5.54 -41.15 14.51
CA ASP A 149 -6.15 -42.46 14.56
C ASP A 149 -5.60 -43.34 13.43
N VAL A 150 -5.05 -44.49 13.79
CA VAL A 150 -4.31 -45.38 12.88
C VAL A 150 -5.23 -46.00 11.81
N GLY A 151 -6.52 -46.15 12.10
CA GLY A 151 -7.49 -46.74 11.16
C GLY A 151 -8.01 -45.75 10.11
N THR A 152 -8.37 -44.54 10.54
CA THR A 152 -9.01 -43.54 9.68
C THR A 152 -8.03 -42.51 9.10
N LEU A 153 -6.82 -42.41 9.66
CA LEU A 153 -5.85 -41.35 9.40
C LEU A 153 -6.38 -39.93 9.69
N TRP A 154 -7.45 -39.83 10.49
CA TRP A 154 -7.96 -38.56 10.99
C TRP A 154 -7.35 -38.23 12.35
N PHE A 155 -7.33 -36.96 12.72
CA PHE A 155 -6.91 -36.56 14.07
C PHE A 155 -7.92 -37.05 15.11
N ILE A 156 -7.40 -37.54 16.24
CA ILE A 156 -8.21 -37.98 17.37
C ILE A 156 -9.06 -36.82 17.87
N ASP A 157 -10.34 -37.09 18.17
CA ASP A 157 -11.26 -36.09 18.71
C ASP A 157 -10.79 -35.62 20.09
N MET A 158 -10.43 -34.33 20.19
CA MET A 158 -9.84 -33.73 21.40
C MET A 158 -10.89 -33.32 22.45
N LYS A 159 -12.13 -33.83 22.38
CA LYS A 159 -13.21 -33.52 23.33
C LYS A 159 -12.88 -33.81 24.80
N ASN A 160 -11.94 -34.72 25.05
CA ASN A 160 -11.47 -35.12 26.38
C ASN A 160 -10.09 -34.52 26.75
N ILE A 161 -9.57 -33.59 25.95
CA ILE A 161 -8.28 -32.93 26.19
C ILE A 161 -8.53 -31.50 26.68
N ILE A 162 -7.89 -31.16 27.80
CA ILE A 162 -7.83 -29.79 28.31
C ILE A 162 -6.47 -29.21 27.95
N HIS A 163 -6.48 -28.13 27.18
CA HIS A 163 -5.28 -27.37 26.87
C HIS A 163 -5.05 -26.31 27.94
N THR A 164 -3.90 -26.38 28.60
CA THR A 164 -3.47 -25.41 29.59
C THR A 164 -2.29 -24.61 29.06
N ASP A 165 -2.27 -23.31 29.36
CA ASP A 165 -1.13 -22.44 29.06
C ASP A 165 -0.91 -21.43 30.18
N GLU A 166 0.35 -21.12 30.45
CA GLU A 166 0.76 -20.11 31.42
C GLU A 166 1.27 -18.87 30.69
N LYS A 167 0.68 -17.72 31.01
CA LYS A 167 1.05 -16.47 30.36
C LYS A 167 1.31 -15.35 31.36
N TRP A 168 2.49 -14.75 31.23
CA TRP A 168 2.88 -13.56 31.98
C TRP A 168 2.38 -12.28 31.30
N PHE A 169 1.61 -11.50 32.02
CA PHE A 169 1.15 -10.18 31.60
C PHE A 169 1.86 -9.10 32.41
N ASN A 170 2.48 -8.15 31.73
CA ASN A 170 2.98 -6.95 32.39
C ASN A 170 1.78 -6.14 32.88
N THR A 171 1.83 -5.64 34.12
CA THR A 171 0.79 -4.73 34.65
C THR A 171 0.68 -3.45 33.81
N THR A 172 1.75 -3.07 33.13
CA THR A 172 1.72 -1.92 32.24
C THR A 172 2.68 -2.06 31.05
N ASN A 173 2.33 -1.41 29.93
CA ASN A 173 3.19 -1.38 28.75
C ASN A 173 4.31 -0.35 28.90
N LYS A 174 5.47 -0.62 28.30
CA LYS A 174 6.62 0.30 28.24
C LYS A 174 6.26 1.61 27.54
N ALA A 175 5.43 1.53 26.50
CA ALA A 175 4.87 2.67 25.81
C ALA A 175 3.35 2.53 25.80
N LYS A 176 2.64 3.55 26.27
CA LYS A 176 1.17 3.64 26.23
C LYS A 176 0.79 4.92 25.50
N LYS A 177 -0.16 4.81 24.57
CA LYS A 177 -0.69 5.97 23.84
C LYS A 177 -1.85 6.55 24.65
N PHE A 178 -1.86 7.86 24.82
CA PHE A 178 -2.94 8.62 25.44
C PHE A 178 -3.51 9.59 24.40
N TYR A 179 -4.84 9.72 24.37
CA TYR A 179 -5.51 10.78 23.64
C TYR A 179 -5.84 11.86 24.65
N MET A 180 -5.29 13.07 24.47
CA MET A 180 -5.31 14.13 25.47
C MET A 180 -5.78 15.44 24.84
N LEU A 181 -6.35 16.32 25.64
CA LEU A 181 -6.75 17.65 25.18
C LEU A 181 -5.51 18.55 24.98
N PRO A 182 -5.55 19.53 24.06
CA PRO A 182 -4.36 20.35 23.74
C PRO A 182 -3.76 21.17 24.90
N LYS A 183 -4.54 21.41 25.96
CA LYS A 183 -4.10 22.17 27.16
C LYS A 183 -3.84 21.26 28.36
N GLU A 184 -4.02 19.96 28.19
CA GLU A 184 -3.78 18.99 29.26
C GLU A 184 -2.28 18.79 29.45
N HIS A 185 -1.85 18.58 30.70
CA HIS A 185 -0.44 18.33 30.98
C HIS A 185 -0.10 16.87 30.70
N ASP A 186 1.06 16.63 30.11
CA ASP A 186 1.49 15.28 29.76
C ASP A 186 1.64 14.40 31.03
N PRO A 187 1.04 13.20 31.06
CA PRO A 187 1.08 12.33 32.21
C PRO A 187 2.49 11.74 32.38
N LEU A 188 3.10 12.01 33.52
CA LEU A 188 4.38 11.41 33.89
C LEU A 188 4.17 10.00 34.45
N ARG A 189 4.81 9.01 33.81
CA ARG A 189 4.87 7.62 34.30
C ARG A 189 6.30 7.18 34.51
N THR A 190 6.68 7.02 35.76
CA THR A 190 8.04 6.62 36.17
C THR A 190 8.04 5.21 36.76
N ILE A 191 9.15 4.51 36.54
CA ILE A 191 9.49 3.25 37.19
C ILE A 191 11.01 3.20 37.31
N HIS A 192 11.53 2.57 38.37
CA HIS A 192 12.97 2.47 38.59
C HIS A 192 13.70 1.71 37.46
N ASN A 193 13.14 0.58 36.99
CA ASN A 193 13.71 -0.20 35.89
C ASN A 193 12.61 -0.71 34.93
N LYS A 194 12.75 -0.41 33.63
CA LYS A 194 11.80 -0.82 32.57
C LYS A 194 11.73 -2.34 32.36
N ASN A 195 12.75 -3.10 32.76
CA ASN A 195 12.75 -4.56 32.66
C ASN A 195 12.11 -5.23 33.90
N SER A 196 11.93 -4.47 34.98
CA SER A 196 11.34 -4.92 36.25
C SER A 196 9.88 -4.44 36.41
N ILE A 197 9.14 -4.31 35.31
CA ILE A 197 7.71 -4.01 35.38
C ILE A 197 7.02 -5.19 36.09
N PRO A 198 6.16 -4.94 37.11
CA PRO A 198 5.41 -5.99 37.77
C PRO A 198 4.65 -6.85 36.75
N LYS A 199 4.73 -8.16 36.91
CA LYS A 199 4.07 -9.13 36.03
C LYS A 199 3.10 -9.96 36.85
N ARG A 200 1.96 -10.30 36.25
CA ARG A 200 1.02 -11.27 36.78
C ARG A 200 0.99 -12.47 35.84
N MET A 201 1.08 -13.67 36.40
CA MET A 201 0.94 -14.91 35.65
C MET A 201 -0.51 -15.36 35.71
N LEU A 202 -1.08 -15.69 34.55
CA LEU A 202 -2.41 -16.27 34.45
C LEU A 202 -2.27 -17.68 33.86
N LEU A 203 -2.91 -18.65 34.50
CA LEU A 203 -3.17 -19.96 33.91
C LEU A 203 -4.50 -19.89 33.17
N CYS A 204 -4.50 -20.29 31.91
CA CYS A 204 -5.71 -20.44 31.12
C CYS A 204 -5.93 -21.92 30.82
N ALA A 205 -7.16 -22.40 30.98
CA ALA A 205 -7.55 -23.73 30.52
C ALA A 205 -8.71 -23.63 29.53
N VAL A 206 -8.55 -24.27 28.37
CA VAL A 206 -9.55 -24.31 27.31
C VAL A 206 -9.65 -25.72 26.73
N THR A 207 -10.84 -26.07 26.25
CA THR A 207 -11.15 -27.30 25.55
C THR A 207 -11.80 -26.98 24.21
N THR A 208 -12.02 -28.01 23.39
CA THR A 208 -12.83 -27.87 22.17
C THR A 208 -14.25 -27.42 22.52
N PRO A 209 -14.80 -26.38 21.86
CA PRO A 209 -16.21 -26.01 22.00
C PRO A 209 -17.14 -27.15 21.57
N ARG A 210 -18.32 -27.23 22.18
CA ARG A 210 -19.33 -28.26 21.90
C ARG A 210 -20.62 -27.63 21.40
N TYR A 211 -21.17 -28.25 20.36
CA TYR A 211 -22.37 -27.82 19.66
C TYR A 211 -23.41 -28.93 19.71
N ASP A 212 -24.68 -28.56 19.72
CA ASP A 212 -25.79 -29.51 19.55
C ASP A 212 -26.00 -29.87 18.07
N GLU A 213 -26.99 -30.73 17.80
CA GLU A 213 -27.31 -31.20 16.44
C GLU A 213 -27.84 -30.07 15.52
N GLU A 214 -28.36 -28.99 16.10
CA GLU A 214 -28.86 -27.81 15.39
C GLU A 214 -27.74 -26.79 15.09
N GLY A 215 -26.52 -27.05 15.58
CA GLY A 215 -25.35 -26.20 15.39
C GLY A 215 -25.25 -25.05 16.39
N THR A 216 -26.06 -25.06 17.45
CA THR A 216 -26.00 -24.08 18.54
C THR A 216 -24.92 -24.47 19.55
N CYS A 217 -24.05 -23.52 19.90
CA CYS A 217 -22.96 -23.73 20.85
C CYS A 217 -23.50 -23.74 22.29
N TYR A 218 -23.55 -24.91 22.94
CA TYR A 218 -23.94 -25.00 24.35
C TYR A 218 -22.76 -24.92 25.32
N PHE A 219 -21.53 -25.18 24.85
CA PHE A 219 -20.32 -25.02 25.64
C PHE A 219 -19.19 -24.42 24.81
N ASP A 220 -18.71 -23.24 25.18
CA ASP A 220 -17.75 -22.47 24.39
C ASP A 220 -16.29 -22.92 24.56
N GLY A 221 -16.06 -23.99 25.33
CA GLY A 221 -14.74 -24.56 25.58
C GLY A 221 -13.89 -23.77 26.57
N LYS A 222 -14.39 -22.68 27.16
CA LYS A 222 -13.62 -21.90 28.14
C LYS A 222 -13.87 -22.47 29.54
N LEU A 223 -12.83 -23.06 30.14
CA LEU A 223 -12.94 -23.57 31.52
C LEU A 223 -12.66 -22.47 32.54
N GLY A 224 -11.66 -21.63 32.29
CA GLY A 224 -11.34 -20.53 33.18
C GLY A 224 -9.96 -19.92 32.99
N ILE A 225 -9.77 -18.82 33.70
CA ILE A 225 -8.49 -18.13 33.81
C ILE A 225 -8.25 -17.86 35.29
N TRP A 226 -7.15 -18.36 35.83
CA TRP A 226 -6.80 -18.22 37.23
C TRP A 226 -5.51 -17.43 37.39
N PRO A 227 -5.49 -16.37 38.21
CA PRO A 227 -4.26 -15.69 38.55
C PRO A 227 -3.43 -16.53 39.50
N PHE A 228 -2.17 -16.78 39.16
CA PHE A 228 -1.19 -17.23 40.14
C PHE A 228 -0.76 -16.02 40.97
N VAL A 229 -1.49 -15.78 42.06
CA VAL A 229 -1.06 -14.84 43.09
C VAL A 229 -0.15 -15.62 44.02
N ARG A 230 1.13 -15.73 43.67
CA ARG A 230 2.12 -16.13 44.67
C ARG A 230 2.19 -14.97 45.66
N GLN A 231 1.71 -15.19 46.89
CA GLN A 231 1.98 -14.27 47.99
C GLN A 231 3.49 -14.38 48.24
N VAL A 232 4.24 -13.38 47.78
CA VAL A 232 5.67 -13.23 48.06
C VAL A 232 5.80 -12.43 49.34
#